data_AF-A0A497E250-F1
#
_entry.id   AF-A0A497E250-F1
#
_cell.length_a   1.000
_cell.length_b   1.000
_cell.length_c   1.000
_cell.angle_alpha   90.00
_cell.angle_beta   90.00
_cell.angle_gamma   90.00
#
_symmetry.space_group_name_H-M   'P 1'
#
loop_
_entity.id
_entity.type
_entity.pdbx_description
1 polymer ?
#
loop_
_entity_poly.entity_id
_entity_poly.type
_entity_poly.pdbx_seq_one_letter_code
_entity_poly.pdbx_strand_id
1 'polypeptide(L)'
;MFRHLKNPYYLAVKPQFHWTDQKIKVHTFICLLGLLLAEILRKKVHDAGIKMSLDDILNHLGNIRESVSLSFTGKKGKPRVEVQLEEMDETGKKLFDIVEKISV
;
A
#
# COMPACT_ATOMS: atom_id res chain seq x y z
N MET A 1 10.29 15.17 0.94
CA MET A 1 9.27 14.80 1.93
C MET A 1 7.94 15.53 1.72
N PHE A 2 7.69 16.75 2.24
CA PHE A 2 6.34 17.38 2.22
C PHE A 2 5.69 17.60 0.85
N ARG A 3 6.44 17.57 -0.25
CA ARG A 3 5.89 17.61 -1.62
C ARG A 3 4.92 16.45 -1.87
N HIS A 4 5.15 15.27 -1.28
CA HIS A 4 4.26 14.11 -1.44
C HIS A 4 2.86 14.34 -0.83
N LEU A 5 2.69 15.28 0.10
CA LEU A 5 1.36 15.65 0.64
C LEU A 5 0.45 16.34 -0.40
N LYS A 6 1.04 16.78 -1.51
CA LYS A 6 0.32 17.34 -2.66
C LYS A 6 0.01 16.28 -3.72
N ASN A 7 0.53 15.06 -3.59
CA ASN A 7 0.26 13.97 -4.52
C ASN A 7 -1.17 13.44 -4.25
N PRO A 8 -2.09 13.46 -5.25
CA PRO A 8 -3.47 13.04 -5.06
C PRO A 8 -3.65 11.52 -4.86
N TYR A 9 -2.63 10.70 -5.13
CA TYR A 9 -2.78 9.24 -5.18
C TYR A 9 -2.49 8.53 -3.85
N TYR A 10 -1.43 8.90 -3.12
CA TYR A 10 -0.96 8.08 -1.99
C TYR A 10 -0.99 8.76 -0.62
N LEU A 11 -0.85 10.09 -0.54
CA LEU A 11 -0.70 10.83 0.73
C LEU A 11 -1.37 12.20 0.70
N ALA A 12 -2.46 12.32 -0.06
CA ALA A 12 -3.11 13.58 -0.36
C ALA A 12 -3.72 14.22 0.91
N VAL A 13 -3.26 15.42 1.28
CA VAL A 13 -3.91 16.24 2.32
C VAL A 13 -5.12 17.00 1.76
N LYS A 14 -5.27 17.03 0.43
CA LYS A 14 -6.31 17.77 -0.27
C LYS A 14 -6.97 16.89 -1.34
N PRO A 15 -8.26 17.10 -1.65
CA PRO A 15 -9.18 18.05 -1.01
C PRO A 15 -9.61 17.61 0.40
N GLN A 16 -9.94 18.58 1.27
CA GLN A 16 -10.45 18.33 2.62
C GLN A 16 -11.96 18.54 2.63
N PHE A 17 -12.73 17.48 2.82
CA PHE A 17 -14.19 17.54 2.91
C PHE A 17 -14.68 17.56 4.38
N HIS A 18 -13.92 18.23 5.24
CA HIS A 18 -14.22 18.36 6.68
C HIS A 18 -14.63 19.80 7.01
N TRP A 19 -15.67 19.96 7.82
CA TRP A 19 -16.28 21.25 8.14
C TRP A 19 -15.93 21.80 9.53
N THR A 20 -15.12 21.08 10.33
CA THR A 20 -14.65 21.57 11.63
C THR A 20 -13.13 21.56 11.70
N ASP A 21 -12.55 22.57 12.38
CA ASP A 21 -11.11 22.68 12.61
C ASP A 21 -10.53 21.44 13.27
N GLN A 22 -11.29 20.83 14.20
CA GLN A 22 -10.87 19.59 14.85
C GLN A 22 -10.67 18.46 13.83
N LYS A 23 -11.62 18.24 12.92
CA LYS A 23 -11.51 17.20 11.89
C LYS A 23 -10.42 17.50 10.87
N ILE A 24 -10.23 18.77 10.50
CA ILE A 24 -9.13 19.21 9.62
C ILE A 24 -7.77 18.91 10.25
N LYS A 25 -7.59 19.20 11.54
CA LYS A 25 -6.36 18.88 12.29
C LYS A 25 -6.08 17.39 12.33
N VAL A 26 -7.10 16.57 12.63
CA VAL A 26 -6.98 15.10 12.68
C VAL A 26 -6.60 14.54 11.30
N HIS A 27 -7.26 14.97 10.23
CA HIS A 27 -6.93 14.56 8.86
C HIS A 27 -5.48 14.87 8.52
N THR A 28 -5.05 16.12 8.77
CA THR A 28 -3.67 16.55 8.51
C THR A 28 -2.66 15.74 9.30
N PHE A 29 -2.95 15.44 10.56
CA PHE A 29 -2.09 14.59 11.40
C PHE A 29 -1.95 13.17 10.83
N ILE A 30 -3.04 12.54 10.41
CA ILE A 30 -3.01 11.19 9.81
C ILE A 30 -2.21 11.19 8.50
N CYS A 31 -2.37 12.21 7.64
CA CYS A 31 -1.58 12.31 6.41
C CYS A 31 -0.07 12.45 6.70
N LEU A 32 0.30 13.22 7.74
CA LEU A 32 1.69 13.34 8.16
C LEU A 32 2.24 12.04 8.74
N LEU A 33 1.44 11.32 9.52
CA LEU A 33 1.80 9.99 10.02
C LEU A 33 2.01 8.99 8.88
N GLY A 34 1.11 8.99 7.90
CA GLY A 34 1.24 8.19 6.68
C GLY A 34 2.53 8.50 5.91
N LEU A 35 2.86 9.78 5.75
CA LEU A 35 4.11 10.20 5.11
C LEU A 35 5.35 9.72 5.87
N LEU A 36 5.33 9.78 7.21
CA LEU A 36 6.42 9.29 8.04
C LEU A 36 6.62 7.78 7.84
N LEU A 37 5.54 7.00 7.88
CA LEU A 37 5.58 5.55 7.64
C LEU A 37 6.08 5.22 6.23
N ALA A 38 5.63 5.98 5.23
CA ALA A 38 6.04 5.80 3.84
C ALA A 38 7.54 6.10 3.64
N GLU A 39 8.08 7.13 4.29
CA GLU A 39 9.52 7.44 4.23
C GLU A 39 10.36 6.40 5.01
N ILE A 40 9.85 5.84 6.11
CA ILE A 40 10.49 4.70 6.79
C ILE A 40 10.55 3.49 5.86
N LEU A 41 9.44 3.16 5.19
CA LEU A 41 9.39 2.10 4.19
C LEU A 41 10.45 2.34 3.10
N ARG A 42 10.48 3.53 2.51
CA ARG A 42 11.47 3.89 1.49
C ARG A 42 12.90 3.75 1.99
N LYS A 43 13.18 4.19 3.21
CA LYS A 43 14.50 4.02 3.83
C LYS A 43 14.87 2.54 3.89
N LYS A 44 13.98 1.66 4.34
CA LYS A 44 14.27 0.22 4.44
C LYS A 44 14.49 -0.42 3.06
N VAL A 45 13.72 -0.02 2.05
CA VAL A 45 13.94 -0.44 0.65
C VAL A 45 15.32 0.02 0.14
N HIS A 46 15.73 1.25 0.47
CA HIS A 46 17.06 1.77 0.13
C HIS A 46 18.18 1.05 0.87
N ASP A 47 18.01 0.77 2.16
CA ASP A 47 18.97 0.01 2.98
C ASP A 47 19.14 -1.43 2.46
N ALA A 48 18.09 -2.01 1.85
CA ALA A 48 18.15 -3.29 1.14
C ALA A 48 18.79 -3.19 -0.27
N GLY A 49 19.31 -2.03 -0.65
CA GLY A 49 20.04 -1.80 -1.90
C GLY A 49 19.18 -1.37 -3.09
N ILE A 50 17.87 -1.20 -2.92
CA ILE A 50 16.96 -0.80 -4.01
C ILE A 50 16.74 0.72 -3.96
N LYS A 51 17.35 1.45 -4.92
CA LYS A 51 17.19 2.91 -5.04
C LYS A 51 15.99 3.24 -5.91
N MET A 52 14.86 3.51 -5.28
CA MET A 52 13.60 3.82 -5.95
C MET A 52 12.93 5.08 -5.36
N SER A 53 12.09 5.77 -6.14
CA SER A 53 11.29 6.88 -5.62
C SER A 53 10.18 6.37 -4.70
N LEU A 54 9.67 7.22 -3.80
CA LEU A 54 8.58 6.81 -2.91
C LEU A 54 7.32 6.43 -3.71
N ASP A 55 7.00 7.21 -4.72
CA ASP A 55 5.80 7.01 -5.54
C ASP A 55 5.88 5.68 -6.31
N ASP A 56 7.06 5.32 -6.85
CA ASP A 56 7.26 4.03 -7.52
C ASP A 56 7.14 2.84 -6.56
N ILE A 57 7.69 2.96 -5.34
CA ILE A 57 7.57 1.93 -4.31
C ILE A 57 6.09 1.69 -4.00
N LEU A 58 5.33 2.76 -3.73
CA LEU A 58 3.89 2.65 -3.42
C LEU A 58 3.08 2.14 -4.61
N ASN A 59 3.48 2.47 -5.84
CA ASN A 59 2.86 1.95 -7.05
C ASN A 59 3.08 0.45 -7.22
N HIS A 60 4.32 -0.04 -7.10
CA HIS A 60 4.60 -1.48 -7.19
C HIS A 60 3.90 -2.27 -6.08
N LEU A 61 3.94 -1.78 -4.83
CA LEU A 61 3.25 -2.42 -3.71
C LEU A 61 1.73 -2.40 -3.87
N GLY A 62 1.16 -1.32 -4.43
CA GLY A 62 -0.27 -1.22 -4.73
C GLY A 62 -0.74 -2.11 -5.87
N ASN A 63 0.17 -2.64 -6.69
CA ASN A 63 -0.14 -3.59 -7.77
C ASN A 63 -0.08 -5.05 -7.30
N ILE A 64 0.29 -5.32 -6.05
CA ILE A 64 0.22 -6.65 -5.45
C ILE A 64 -1.24 -6.98 -5.21
N ARG A 65 -1.72 -8.07 -5.81
CA ARG A 65 -3.13 -8.46 -5.79
C ARG A 65 -3.30 -9.87 -5.27
N GLU A 66 -4.40 -10.08 -4.59
CA GLU A 66 -4.89 -11.39 -4.18
C GLU A 66 -6.11 -11.74 -5.03
N SER A 67 -6.11 -12.94 -5.60
CA SER A 67 -7.18 -13.49 -6.40
C SER A 67 -7.95 -14.53 -5.59
N VAL A 68 -9.29 -14.49 -5.72
CA VAL A 68 -10.20 -15.44 -5.09
C VAL A 68 -10.91 -16.24 -6.17
N SER A 69 -10.64 -17.53 -6.25
CA SER A 69 -11.30 -18.45 -7.17
C SER A 69 -12.43 -19.20 -6.47
N LEU A 70 -13.58 -19.27 -7.15
CA LEU A 70 -14.78 -19.95 -6.66
C LEU A 70 -15.05 -21.18 -7.51
N SER A 71 -14.86 -22.36 -6.93
CA SER A 71 -15.12 -23.64 -7.58
C SER A 71 -16.46 -24.21 -7.13
N PHE A 72 -17.42 -24.29 -8.06
CA PHE A 72 -18.73 -24.90 -7.84
C PHE A 72 -18.69 -26.38 -8.26
N THR A 73 -18.96 -27.29 -7.32
CA THR A 73 -18.91 -28.74 -7.55
C THR A 73 -20.24 -29.33 -8.04
N GLY A 74 -21.24 -28.49 -8.36
CA GLY A 74 -22.57 -28.91 -8.81
C GLY A 74 -23.48 -29.53 -7.74
N LYS A 75 -23.00 -29.72 -6.50
CA LYS A 75 -23.79 -30.20 -5.35
C LYS A 75 -24.37 -29.04 -4.54
N LYS A 76 -25.51 -29.26 -3.85
CA LYS A 76 -26.03 -28.29 -2.86
C LYS A 76 -24.97 -28.04 -1.78
N GLY A 77 -24.51 -26.80 -1.65
CA GLY A 77 -23.49 -26.41 -0.68
C GLY A 77 -22.83 -25.08 -1.03
N LYS A 78 -21.95 -24.60 -0.14
CA LYS A 78 -21.14 -23.41 -0.40
C LYS A 78 -20.05 -23.72 -1.43
N PRO A 79 -19.73 -22.80 -2.36
CA PRO A 79 -18.61 -22.96 -3.28
C PRO A 79 -17.31 -23.14 -2.50
N ARG A 80 -16.38 -23.92 -3.07
CA ARG A 80 -15.01 -23.96 -2.57
C ARG A 80 -14.34 -22.64 -2.94
N VAL A 81 -13.76 -21.99 -1.95
CA VAL A 81 -13.05 -20.72 -2.09
C VAL A 81 -11.57 -21.00 -1.98
N GLU A 82 -10.80 -20.64 -3.00
CA GLU A 82 -9.34 -20.68 -2.95
C GLU A 82 -8.81 -19.26 -3.13
N VAL A 83 -7.87 -18.89 -2.27
CA VAL A 83 -7.27 -17.56 -2.22
C VAL A 83 -5.80 -17.72 -2.55
N GLN A 84 -5.31 -16.95 -3.52
CA GLN A 84 -3.91 -16.99 -3.96
C GLN A 84 -3.43 -15.60 -4.37
N LEU A 85 -2.13 -15.34 -4.24
CA LEU A 85 -1.54 -14.13 -4.81
C LEU A 85 -1.48 -14.23 -6.33
N GLU A 86 -1.74 -13.11 -7.01
CA GLU A 86 -1.53 -12.98 -8.44
C GLU A 86 -0.03 -12.95 -8.77
N GLU A 87 0.31 -13.24 -10.03
CA GLU A 87 1.70 -13.17 -10.48
C GLU A 87 2.21 -11.73 -10.41
N MET A 88 3.40 -11.57 -9.82
CA MET A 88 4.07 -10.29 -9.61
C MET A 88 5.25 -10.15 -10.55
N ASP A 89 5.57 -8.92 -10.96
CA ASP A 89 6.82 -8.62 -11.65
C ASP A 89 8.03 -8.81 -10.71
N GLU A 90 9.24 -8.90 -11.27
CA GLU A 90 10.44 -9.14 -10.45
C GLU A 90 10.66 -8.06 -9.38
N THR A 91 10.32 -6.81 -9.71
CA THR A 91 10.41 -5.68 -8.79
C THR A 91 9.41 -5.83 -7.64
N GLY A 92 8.16 -6.17 -7.94
CA GLY A 92 7.11 -6.43 -6.97
C GLY A 92 7.47 -7.56 -6.01
N LYS A 93 8.03 -8.67 -6.52
CA LYS A 93 8.51 -9.78 -5.67
C LYS A 93 9.58 -9.33 -4.69
N LYS A 94 10.62 -8.64 -5.17
CA LYS A 94 11.70 -8.11 -4.32
C LYS A 94 11.17 -7.16 -3.25
N LEU A 95 10.24 -6.28 -3.61
CA LEU A 95 9.62 -5.34 -2.66
C LEU A 95 8.76 -6.07 -1.63
N PHE A 96 7.98 -7.07 -2.05
CA PHE A 96 7.19 -7.90 -1.15
C PHE A 96 8.07 -8.59 -0.12
N ASP A 97 9.16 -9.25 -0.54
CA ASP A 97 10.08 -9.95 0.36
C ASP A 97 10.72 -9.00 1.38
N ILE A 98 11.01 -7.76 0.99
CA ILE A 98 11.54 -6.74 1.90
C ILE A 98 10.47 -6.34 2.92
N VAL A 99 9.24 -6.09 2.48
CA VAL A 99 8.12 -5.67 3.35
C VAL A 99 7.67 -6.78 4.30
N GLU A 100 7.68 -8.02 3.85
CA GLU A 100 7.37 -9.18 4.68
C GLU A 100 8.36 -9.30 5.84
N LYS A 101 9.66 -9.13 5.58
CA LYS A 101 10.72 -9.13 6.61
C LYS A 101 10.63 -7.96 7.59
N ILE A 102 9.93 -6.89 7.23
CA ILE A 102 9.69 -5.73 8.12
C ILE A 102 8.59 -6.02 9.14
N SER A 103 7.68 -6.94 8.82
CA SER A 103 6.47 -7.22 9.60
C SER A 103 6.68 -8.29 10.67
N VAL A 104 7.93 -8.73 10.87
CA VAL A 104 8.40 -9.67 11.90
C VAL A 104 9.15 -8.89 12.99
#